data_AF-A0A7C6TNE0-F1
#
_entry.id   AF-A0A7C6TNE0-F1
#
_cell.length_a   1.000
_cell.length_b   1.000
_cell.length_c   1.000
_cell.angle_alpha   90.00
_cell.angle_beta   90.00
_cell.angle_gamma   90.00
#
_symmetry.space_group_name_H-M   'P 1'
#
loop_
_entity.id
_entity.type
_entity.pdbx_description
1 polymer ?
#
loop_
_entity_poly.entity_id
_entity_poly.type
_entity_poly.pdbx_seq_one_letter_code
_entity_poly.pdbx_strand_id
1 'polypeptide(L)'
;MAELNIQGTSRTFEEKVADLPKEKREIYEQLRAALNAKEKVHERLSKKYITYNRGRDLIARISIIGQAIRIHFNLSKEDVEGKYEKFPLKDLSDRKVYEKVPYMLRLTSDLALRRALTIIEEL
;
A
#
# COMPACT_ATOMS: atom_id res chain seq x y z
N MET A 1 -5.58 -38.81 11.53
CA MET A 1 -6.57 -37.76 11.75
C MET A 1 -5.81 -36.51 12.17
N ALA A 2 -5.47 -35.63 11.24
CA ALA A 2 -4.76 -34.39 11.57
C ALA A 2 -5.78 -33.38 12.08
N GLU A 3 -5.65 -32.99 13.35
CA GLU A 3 -6.50 -31.99 13.98
C GLU A 3 -6.27 -30.63 13.30
N LEU A 4 -7.30 -30.15 12.60
CA LEU A 4 -7.37 -28.78 12.09
C LEU A 4 -7.56 -27.84 13.27
N ASN A 5 -6.47 -27.23 13.73
CA ASN A 5 -6.50 -26.17 14.73
C ASN A 5 -7.05 -24.88 14.10
N ILE A 6 -8.38 -24.76 14.04
CA ILE A 6 -9.08 -23.53 13.64
C ILE A 6 -9.11 -22.60 14.86
N GLN A 7 -7.99 -21.93 15.13
CA GLN A 7 -7.98 -20.73 15.96
C GLN A 7 -7.63 -19.56 15.04
N GLY A 8 -8.67 -18.96 14.45
CA GLY A 8 -8.59 -18.03 13.32
C GLY A 8 -7.96 -16.67 13.64
N THR A 9 -6.66 -16.63 13.92
CA THR A 9 -5.88 -15.39 13.93
C THR A 9 -5.43 -15.07 12.51
N SER A 10 -6.01 -14.01 11.92
CA SER A 10 -5.49 -13.47 10.66
C SER A 10 -4.03 -13.07 10.84
N ARG A 11 -3.14 -13.56 9.96
CA ARG A 11 -1.70 -13.19 9.93
C ARG A 11 -1.51 -11.68 10.09
N THR A 12 -0.53 -11.30 10.91
CA THR A 12 -0.12 -9.91 11.09
C THR A 12 0.49 -9.35 9.81
N PHE A 13 0.60 -8.02 9.71
CA PHE A 13 1.26 -7.40 8.56
C PHE A 13 2.73 -7.80 8.47
N GLU A 14 3.42 -7.90 9.60
CA GLU A 14 4.82 -8.29 9.67
C GLU A 14 5.04 -9.75 9.24
N GLU A 15 4.19 -10.67 9.69
CA GLU A 15 4.21 -12.07 9.23
C GLU A 15 4.02 -12.15 7.71
N LYS A 16 3.12 -11.33 7.14
CA LYS A 16 2.93 -11.27 5.69
C LYS A 16 4.16 -10.74 4.96
N VAL A 17 4.86 -9.75 5.52
CA VAL A 17 6.13 -9.23 4.96
C VAL A 17 7.22 -10.29 5.01
N ALA A 18 7.32 -11.02 6.13
CA ALA A 18 8.26 -12.12 6.29
C ALA A 18 8.00 -13.26 5.28
N ASP A 19 6.74 -13.55 4.97
CA ASP A 19 6.35 -14.56 3.96
C ASP A 19 6.50 -14.09 2.50
N LEU A 20 6.86 -12.82 2.24
CA LEU A 20 7.07 -12.37 0.87
C LEU A 20 8.32 -13.02 0.24
N PRO A 21 8.24 -13.42 -1.05
CA PRO A 21 9.43 -13.74 -1.83
C PRO A 21 10.41 -12.57 -1.82
N LYS A 22 11.72 -12.86 -1.96
CA LYS A 22 12.80 -11.88 -1.90
C LYS A 22 12.53 -10.64 -2.78
N GLU A 23 12.19 -10.84 -4.05
CA GLU A 23 11.87 -9.75 -4.99
C GLU A 23 10.71 -8.86 -4.51
N LYS A 24 9.65 -9.45 -3.96
CA LYS A 24 8.51 -8.67 -3.42
C LYS A 24 8.88 -7.96 -2.13
N ARG A 25 9.73 -8.56 -1.29
CA ARG A 25 10.24 -7.91 -0.09
C ARG A 25 11.08 -6.68 -0.43
N GLU A 26 11.95 -6.77 -1.43
CA GLU A 26 12.73 -5.63 -1.94
C GLU A 26 11.83 -4.50 -2.47
N ILE A 27 10.76 -4.83 -3.21
CA ILE A 27 9.75 -3.85 -3.64
C ILE A 27 9.10 -3.16 -2.43
N TYR A 28 8.72 -3.92 -1.39
CA TYR A 28 8.14 -3.36 -0.17
C TYR A 28 9.12 -2.44 0.56
N GLU A 29 10.37 -2.86 0.72
CA GLU A 29 11.41 -2.07 1.40
C GLU A 29 11.69 -0.74 0.69
N GLN A 30 11.73 -0.75 -0.64
CA GLN A 30 11.89 0.47 -1.45
C GLN A 30 10.73 1.45 -1.26
N LEU A 31 9.49 0.97 -1.26
CA LEU A 31 8.31 1.83 -0.99
C LEU A 31 8.35 2.41 0.41
N ARG A 32 8.66 1.57 1.41
CA ARG A 32 8.71 1.98 2.82
C ARG A 32 9.78 3.05 3.01
N ALA A 33 10.96 2.85 2.41
CA ALA A 33 12.04 3.83 2.44
C ALA A 33 11.61 5.15 1.77
N ALA A 34 11.02 5.10 0.58
CA ALA A 34 10.56 6.29 -0.13
C ALA A 34 9.49 7.08 0.65
N LEU A 35 8.53 6.41 1.27
CA LEU A 35 7.50 7.05 2.10
C LEU A 35 8.08 7.64 3.39
N ASN A 36 9.00 6.95 4.05
CA ASN A 36 9.66 7.43 5.27
C ASN A 36 10.62 8.59 5.00
N ALA A 37 11.10 8.76 3.77
CA ALA A 37 11.93 9.89 3.38
C ALA A 37 11.12 11.19 3.18
N LYS A 38 9.78 11.11 3.09
CA LYS A 38 8.93 12.29 2.85
C LYS A 38 8.78 13.14 4.11
N GLU A 39 8.82 14.45 3.93
CA GLU A 39 8.74 15.40 5.04
C GLU A 39 7.41 15.28 5.78
N LYS A 40 7.48 15.26 7.13
CA LYS A 40 6.32 15.20 8.03
C LYS A 40 5.41 13.97 7.80
N VAL A 41 5.92 12.93 7.15
CA VAL A 41 5.20 11.67 6.97
C VAL A 41 5.56 10.73 8.12
N HIS A 42 4.52 10.23 8.79
CA HIS A 42 4.64 9.30 9.90
C HIS A 42 4.03 7.95 9.57
N GLU A 43 4.83 6.92 9.73
CA GLU A 43 4.42 5.52 9.61
C GLU A 43 3.63 5.07 10.84
N ARG A 44 2.54 4.33 10.62
CA ARG A 44 1.78 3.65 11.67
C ARG A 44 1.48 2.22 11.25
N LEU A 45 2.04 1.28 11.99
CA LEU A 45 1.77 -0.15 11.83
C LEU A 45 0.44 -0.53 12.49
N SER A 46 -0.37 -1.31 11.79
CA SER A 46 -1.57 -1.96 12.32
C SER A 46 -1.48 -3.47 12.08
N LYS A 47 -2.31 -4.26 12.77
CA LYS A 47 -2.31 -5.73 12.62
C LYS A 47 -2.41 -6.20 11.17
N LYS A 48 -3.14 -5.49 10.30
CA LYS A 48 -3.43 -5.97 8.92
C LYS A 48 -2.70 -5.20 7.80
N TYR A 49 -2.21 -4.00 8.07
CA TYR A 49 -1.69 -3.06 7.09
C TYR A 49 -0.84 -2.00 7.78
N ILE A 50 -0.13 -1.22 6.98
CA ILE A 50 0.61 -0.05 7.44
C ILE A 50 0.05 1.21 6.76
N THR A 51 0.06 2.32 7.48
CA THR A 51 -0.47 3.61 7.02
C THR A 51 0.58 4.68 7.18
N TYR A 52 0.56 5.65 6.28
CA TYR A 52 1.43 6.82 6.28
C TYR A 52 0.55 8.06 6.35
N ASN A 53 0.81 8.90 7.36
CA ASN A 53 0.00 10.07 7.62
C ASN A 53 0.89 11.31 7.60
N ARG A 54 0.38 12.40 7.04
CA ARG A 54 0.97 13.74 7.18
C ARG A 54 0.01 14.60 7.99
N GLY A 55 0.37 14.88 9.24
CA GLY A 55 -0.55 15.52 10.18
C GLY A 55 -1.81 14.67 10.41
N ARG A 56 -2.98 15.19 9.99
CA ARG A 56 -4.28 14.50 10.13
C ARG A 56 -4.71 13.72 8.88
N ASP A 57 -3.94 13.86 7.80
CA ASP A 57 -4.28 13.30 6.50
C ASP A 57 -3.58 11.95 6.30
N LEU A 58 -4.39 10.94 5.98
CA LEU A 58 -3.89 9.63 5.57
C LEU A 58 -3.48 9.74 4.10
N ILE A 59 -2.18 9.77 3.82
CA ILE A 59 -1.67 9.98 2.45
C ILE A 59 -1.47 8.66 1.70
N ALA A 60 -1.11 7.60 2.42
CA ALA A 60 -0.92 6.29 1.83
C ALA A 60 -1.24 5.14 2.80
N ARG A 61 -1.62 4.00 2.23
CA ARG A 61 -1.85 2.75 2.97
C ARG A 61 -1.31 1.56 2.18
N ILE A 62 -0.42 0.79 2.80
CA ILE A 62 0.10 -0.44 2.21
C ILE A 62 -0.55 -1.66 2.88
N SER A 63 -0.99 -2.59 2.05
CA SER A 63 -1.57 -3.86 2.48
C SER A 63 -1.02 -5.02 1.66
N ILE A 64 -0.94 -6.19 2.29
CA ILE A 64 -0.53 -7.44 1.64
C ILE A 64 -1.69 -8.43 1.69
N ILE A 65 -2.05 -8.95 0.52
CA ILE A 65 -3.11 -9.96 0.33
C ILE A 65 -2.52 -11.10 -0.50
N GLY A 66 -2.43 -12.30 0.08
CA GLY A 66 -1.59 -13.36 -0.48
C GLY A 66 -0.13 -12.89 -0.48
N GLN A 67 0.48 -12.80 -1.67
CA GLN A 67 1.81 -12.23 -1.88
C GLN A 67 1.77 -10.89 -2.65
N ALA A 68 0.58 -10.34 -2.89
CA ALA A 68 0.43 -9.09 -3.63
C ALA A 68 0.51 -7.89 -2.67
N ILE A 69 1.49 -7.03 -2.92
CA ILE A 69 1.58 -5.71 -2.28
C ILE A 69 0.63 -4.76 -3.00
N ARG A 70 -0.20 -4.06 -2.23
CA ARG A 70 -1.11 -3.02 -2.70
C ARG A 70 -0.85 -1.75 -1.91
N ILE A 71 -0.64 -0.65 -2.62
CA ILE A 71 -0.58 0.68 -2.04
C ILE A 71 -1.84 1.44 -2.44
N HIS A 72 -2.42 2.17 -1.50
CA HIS A 72 -3.53 3.07 -1.73
C HIS A 72 -3.04 4.48 -1.48
N PHE A 73 -3.47 5.43 -2.30
CA PHE A 73 -3.06 6.84 -2.24
C PHE A 73 -4.27 7.74 -2.07
N ASN A 74 -4.06 8.86 -1.37
CA ASN A 74 -5.01 9.96 -1.26
C ASN A 74 -4.84 10.87 -2.48
N LEU A 75 -5.39 10.46 -3.62
CA LEU A 75 -5.41 11.24 -4.86
C LEU A 75 -6.84 11.69 -5.14
N SER A 76 -6.99 12.82 -5.82
CA SER A 76 -8.29 13.23 -6.35
C SER A 76 -8.55 12.60 -7.72
N LYS A 77 -9.79 12.73 -8.21
CA LYS A 77 -10.14 12.26 -9.55
C LYS A 77 -9.36 13.02 -10.62
N GLU A 78 -9.13 14.32 -10.41
CA GLU A 78 -8.38 15.20 -11.30
C GLU A 78 -6.89 14.80 -11.40
N ASP A 79 -6.27 14.37 -10.30
CA ASP A 79 -4.90 13.84 -10.33
C ASP A 79 -4.81 12.60 -11.23
N VAL A 80 -5.81 11.71 -11.12
CA VAL A 80 -5.85 10.45 -11.87
C VAL A 80 -6.17 10.68 -13.33
N GLU A 81 -7.12 11.54 -13.68
CA GLU A 81 -7.47 11.82 -15.08
C GLU A 81 -6.43 12.71 -15.77
N GLY A 82 -5.67 13.50 -15.02
CA GLY A 82 -4.60 14.36 -15.56
C GLY A 82 -3.23 13.70 -15.52
N LYS A 83 -2.59 13.70 -14.35
CA LYS A 83 -1.17 13.31 -14.20
C LYS A 83 -0.97 11.81 -14.33
N TYR A 84 -1.91 11.02 -13.82
CA TYR A 84 -1.75 9.57 -13.68
C TYR A 84 -2.69 8.76 -14.57
N GLU A 85 -3.20 9.35 -15.66
CA GLU A 85 -4.20 8.74 -16.55
C GLU A 85 -3.76 7.37 -17.07
N LYS A 86 -2.46 7.23 -17.34
CA LYS A 86 -1.85 6.00 -17.87
C LYS A 86 -1.48 4.99 -16.78
N PHE A 87 -1.71 5.30 -15.51
CA PHE A 87 -1.35 4.43 -14.40
C PHE A 87 -2.53 3.50 -14.11
N PRO A 88 -2.30 2.20 -13.83
CA PRO A 88 -3.36 1.23 -13.59
C PRO A 88 -3.88 1.37 -12.15
N LEU A 89 -4.38 2.56 -11.82
CA LEU A 89 -4.99 2.88 -10.54
C LEU A 89 -6.43 2.37 -10.53
N LYS A 90 -6.79 1.65 -9.48
CA LYS A 90 -8.16 1.22 -9.25
C LYS A 90 -8.83 2.17 -8.27
N ASP A 91 -9.92 2.79 -8.70
CA ASP A 91 -10.79 3.56 -7.82
C ASP A 91 -11.54 2.63 -6.85
N LEU A 92 -11.46 2.94 -5.55
CA LEU A 92 -12.14 2.28 -4.45
C LEU A 92 -12.84 3.31 -3.53
N SER A 93 -13.13 4.51 -4.04
CA SER A 93 -13.86 5.57 -3.31
C SER A 93 -15.26 5.14 -2.87
N ASP A 94 -15.86 4.17 -3.56
CA ASP A 94 -17.13 3.53 -3.20
C ASP A 94 -17.09 2.78 -1.85
N ARG A 95 -15.89 2.49 -1.34
CA ARG A 95 -15.69 1.75 -0.10
C ARG A 95 -15.27 2.69 1.02
N LYS A 96 -16.13 2.82 2.04
CA LYS A 96 -15.88 3.62 3.26
C LYS A 96 -14.49 3.41 3.89
N VAL A 97 -13.95 2.18 3.84
CA VAL A 97 -12.62 1.86 4.41
C VAL A 97 -11.44 2.44 3.61
N TYR A 98 -11.67 2.90 2.39
CA TYR A 98 -10.68 3.48 1.48
C TYR A 98 -11.02 4.93 1.08
N GLU A 99 -12.06 5.53 1.65
CA GLU A 99 -12.50 6.90 1.33
C GLU A 99 -11.37 7.93 1.39
N LYS A 100 -10.48 7.82 2.38
CA LYS A 100 -9.31 8.72 2.53
C LYS A 100 -8.14 8.41 1.60
N VAL A 101 -8.10 7.22 1.01
CA VAL A 101 -7.04 6.74 0.12
C VAL A 101 -7.68 5.91 -1.01
N PRO A 102 -8.49 6.55 -1.88
CA PRO A 102 -9.40 5.82 -2.75
C PRO A 102 -8.69 5.07 -3.88
N TYR A 103 -7.51 5.52 -4.32
CA TYR A 103 -6.84 4.96 -5.50
C TYR A 103 -5.79 3.93 -5.14
N MET A 104 -6.00 2.69 -5.61
CA MET A 104 -5.13 1.55 -5.33
C MET A 104 -4.25 1.19 -6.53
N LEU A 105 -2.95 1.03 -6.28
CA LEU A 105 -1.99 0.45 -7.21
C LEU A 105 -1.49 -0.90 -6.70
N ARG A 106 -1.52 -1.91 -7.56
CA ARG A 106 -0.98 -3.24 -7.28
C ARG A 106 0.46 -3.34 -7.77
N LEU A 107 1.37 -3.78 -6.91
CA LEU A 107 2.81 -3.80 -7.21
C LEU A 107 3.26 -5.21 -7.60
N THR A 108 3.02 -5.54 -8.86
CA THR A 108 3.34 -6.86 -9.43
C THR A 108 4.64 -6.86 -10.22
N SER A 109 5.17 -5.70 -10.61
CA SER A 109 6.37 -5.56 -11.46
C SER A 109 7.13 -4.27 -11.15
N ASP A 110 8.35 -4.17 -11.69
CA ASP A 110 9.20 -2.98 -11.56
C ASP A 110 8.55 -1.72 -12.12
N LEU A 111 7.81 -1.81 -13.23
CA LEU A 111 7.07 -0.67 -13.78
C LEU A 111 5.99 -0.18 -12.81
N ALA A 112 5.32 -1.10 -12.11
CA ALA A 112 4.34 -0.72 -11.10
C ALA A 112 5.02 -0.05 -9.89
N LEU A 113 6.20 -0.54 -9.48
CA LEU A 113 7.01 0.13 -8.44
C LEU A 113 7.43 1.54 -8.88
N ARG A 114 7.96 1.71 -10.08
CA ARG A 114 8.36 3.03 -10.60
C ARG A 114 7.20 4.02 -10.59
N ARG A 115 6.01 3.60 -11.04
CA ARG A 115 4.79 4.42 -10.97
C ARG A 115 4.40 4.80 -9.55
N ALA A 116 4.49 3.86 -8.61
CA ALA A 116 4.25 4.14 -7.20
C ALA A 116 5.24 5.16 -6.64
N LEU A 117 6.52 5.02 -6.96
CA LEU A 117 7.57 5.95 -6.56
C LEU A 117 7.36 7.35 -7.16
N THR A 118 6.91 7.45 -8.42
CA THR A 118 6.52 8.74 -9.02
C THR A 118 5.43 9.44 -8.22
N ILE A 119 4.37 8.71 -7.83
CA ILE A 119 3.30 9.28 -6.98
C ILE A 119 3.87 9.69 -5.62
N ILE A 120 4.66 8.82 -4.98
CA ILE A 120 5.28 9.10 -3.67
C ILE A 120 6.16 10.34 -3.74
N GLU A 121 6.84 10.56 -4.87
CA GLU A 121 7.73 11.70 -5.02
C GLU A 121 6.99 13.04 -4.91
N GLU A 122 5.76 13.07 -5.43
CA GLU A 122 4.87 14.24 -5.43
C GLU A 122 4.00 14.38 -4.17
N LEU A 123 4.10 13.44 -3.21
CA LEU A 123 3.34 13.48 -1.96
C LEU A 123 3.73 14.63 -1.06
#